data_AF-A0ABD1CHH3-F1
#
_entry.id   AF-A0ABD1CHH3-F1
#
_cell.length_a   1.000
_cell.length_b   1.000
_cell.length_c   1.000
_cell.angle_alpha   90.00
_cell.angle_beta   90.00
_cell.angle_gamma   90.00
#
_symmetry.space_group_name_H-M   'P 1'
#
loop_
_entity.id
_entity.type
_entity.pdbx_description
1 polymer ?
#
loop_
_entity_poly.entity_id
_entity_poly.type
_entity_poly.pdbx_seq_one_letter_code
_entity_poly.pdbx_strand_id
1 'polypeptide(L)'
;MQIVQDAILYNVTLQRNEQFKPKFTNCWQRYGCLVINCQDIQTAQWLDHLVPTLSPWEGADLVAIEASNIPRLEVLIGFFPQSVADDDQAIKVFIESQNDGLSTENWRVQDRKVVFEKHVEWLFTVDEASMTHFKDHNFQINYKFGQTHIRKKQVCANGGCKECAEVKENTKHSGKL
;
A
#
# COMPACT_ATOMS: atom_id res chain seq x y z
N MET A 1 5.45 13.47 1.33
CA MET A 1 6.80 12.86 1.46
C MET A 1 7.93 13.73 0.91
N GLN A 2 7.72 14.60 -0.08
CA GLN A 2 8.78 15.49 -0.60
C GLN A 2 9.49 16.31 0.49
N ILE A 3 8.72 16.85 1.44
CA ILE A 3 9.25 17.64 2.56
C ILE A 3 10.29 16.89 3.42
N VAL A 4 10.16 15.57 3.58
CA VAL A 4 11.14 14.74 4.29
C VAL A 4 12.43 14.61 3.48
N GLN A 5 12.29 14.36 2.17
CA GLN A 5 13.42 14.27 1.26
C GLN A 5 14.20 15.59 1.22
N ASP A 6 13.51 16.72 1.17
CA ASP A 6 14.13 18.05 1.18
C ASP A 6 14.87 18.33 2.50
N ALA A 7 14.29 17.95 3.64
CA ALA A 7 14.93 18.08 4.95
C ALA A 7 16.23 17.23 5.05
N ILE A 8 16.22 16.02 4.50
CA ILE A 8 17.42 15.17 4.42
C ILE A 8 18.46 15.83 3.51
N LEU A 9 18.07 16.27 2.31
CA LEU A 9 18.99 16.91 1.35
C LEU A 9 19.58 18.20 1.92
N TYR A 10 18.82 18.99 2.66
CA TYR A 10 19.35 20.15 3.39
C TYR A 10 20.49 19.74 4.34
N ASN A 11 20.30 18.68 5.13
CA ASN A 11 21.33 18.17 6.03
C ASN A 11 22.55 17.59 5.30
N VAL A 12 22.37 17.04 4.10
CA VAL A 12 23.49 16.67 3.22
C VAL A 12 24.33 17.90 2.86
N THR A 13 23.70 19.05 2.58
CA THR A 13 24.46 20.28 2.27
C THR A 13 25.30 20.77 3.45
N LEU A 14 24.88 20.52 4.69
CA LEU A 14 25.63 20.88 5.89
C LEU A 14 26.94 20.07 6.02
N GLN A 15 26.99 18.87 5.44
CA GLN A 15 28.19 18.04 5.43
C GLN A 15 29.30 18.58 4.51
N ARG A 16 29.11 19.70 3.79
CA ARG A 16 30.08 20.23 2.81
C ARG A 16 31.50 20.41 3.35
N ASN A 17 31.67 20.75 4.63
CA ASN A 17 32.97 20.98 5.26
C ASN A 17 33.44 19.81 6.14
N GLU A 18 32.59 18.80 6.33
CA GLU A 18 32.89 17.64 7.18
C GLU A 18 33.74 16.59 6.46
N GLN A 19 34.42 15.72 7.20
CA GLN A 19 35.13 14.59 6.60
C GLN A 19 34.18 13.55 6.02
N PHE A 20 33.06 13.33 6.70
CA PHE A 20 32.04 12.39 6.26
C PHE A 20 31.15 13.03 5.17
N LYS A 21 30.95 12.29 4.07
CA LYS A 21 30.05 12.69 2.97
C LYS A 21 29.03 11.58 2.75
N PRO A 22 27.74 11.78 3.07
CA PRO A 22 26.71 10.77 2.84
C PRO A 22 26.54 10.53 1.34
N LYS A 23 26.43 9.26 0.95
CA LYS A 23 26.33 8.83 -0.46
C LYS A 23 25.11 7.94 -0.66
N PHE A 24 24.27 8.33 -1.61
CA PHE A 24 23.04 7.63 -1.95
C PHE A 24 23.11 7.11 -3.38
N THR A 25 22.53 5.94 -3.60
CA THR A 25 22.41 5.35 -4.95
C THR A 25 21.02 5.56 -5.54
N ASN A 26 19.97 5.56 -4.71
CA ASN A 26 18.60 5.79 -5.17
C ASN A 26 17.70 6.24 -4.00
N CYS A 27 16.59 6.92 -4.33
CA CYS A 27 15.56 7.32 -3.37
C CYS A 27 14.19 7.28 -4.05
N TRP A 28 13.21 6.61 -3.44
CA TRP A 28 11.84 6.54 -3.95
C TRP A 28 10.81 6.42 -2.84
N GLN A 29 9.56 6.74 -3.15
CA GLN A 29 8.45 6.60 -2.21
C GLN A 29 7.79 5.23 -2.36
N ARG A 30 7.46 4.60 -1.23
CA ARG A 30 6.76 3.31 -1.20
C ARG A 30 5.80 3.27 -0.02
N TYR A 31 4.50 3.20 -0.29
CA TYR A 31 3.43 3.02 0.71
C TYR A 31 3.50 3.98 1.91
N GLY A 32 3.77 5.26 1.66
CA GLY A 32 3.90 6.27 2.73
C GLY A 32 5.26 6.32 3.41
N CYS A 33 6.21 5.48 3.01
CA CYS A 33 7.60 5.53 3.44
C CYS A 33 8.49 6.15 2.36
N LEU A 34 9.61 6.74 2.77
CA LEU A 34 10.70 7.14 1.87
C LEU A 34 11.79 6.06 1.95
N VAL A 35 12.02 5.35 0.86
CA VAL A 35 13.03 4.29 0.79
C VAL A 35 14.29 4.88 0.17
N ILE A 36 15.41 4.78 0.88
CA ILE A 36 16.70 5.34 0.48
C ILE A 36 17.73 4.23 0.43
N ASN A 37 18.35 4.03 -0.74
CA ASN A 37 19.49 3.15 -0.87
C ASN A 37 20.78 3.93 -0.62
N CYS A 38 21.49 3.56 0.43
CA CYS A 38 22.80 4.09 0.78
C CYS A 38 23.90 3.35 0.02
N GLN A 39 24.97 4.03 -0.37
CA GLN A 39 26.12 3.39 -1.01
C GLN A 39 26.97 2.60 0.00
N ASP A 40 26.95 3.02 1.26
CA ASP A 40 27.73 2.42 2.34
C ASP A 40 26.97 2.42 3.68
N ILE A 41 27.43 1.59 4.60
CA ILE A 41 26.82 1.42 5.93
C ILE A 41 26.92 2.71 6.74
N GLN A 42 28.00 3.47 6.58
CA GLN A 42 28.19 4.75 7.27
C GLN A 42 27.10 5.75 6.90
N THR A 43 26.67 5.81 5.64
CA THR A 43 25.54 6.65 5.22
C THR A 43 24.21 6.17 5.79
N ALA A 44 23.99 4.87 5.88
CA ALA A 44 22.79 4.33 6.52
C ALA A 44 22.75 4.68 8.02
N GLN A 45 23.88 4.52 8.72
CA GLN A 45 24.02 4.91 10.12
C GLN A 45 23.82 6.42 10.30
N TRP A 46 24.37 7.25 9.41
CA TRP A 46 24.15 8.69 9.47
C TRP A 46 22.67 9.06 9.33
N LEU A 47 21.92 8.41 8.44
CA LEU A 47 20.47 8.58 8.33
C LEU A 47 19.75 8.12 9.60
N ASP A 48 20.17 7.01 10.20
CA ASP A 48 19.60 6.46 11.42
C ASP A 48 19.63 7.46 12.59
N HIS A 49 20.73 8.20 12.70
CA HIS A 49 20.88 9.26 13.70
C HIS A 49 20.19 10.57 13.29
N LEU A 50 20.20 10.92 11.99
CA LEU A 50 19.64 12.17 11.52
C LEU A 50 18.10 12.17 11.55
N VAL A 51 17.47 11.13 11.01
CA VAL A 51 16.03 11.12 10.73
C VAL A 51 15.17 11.40 11.97
N PRO A 52 15.44 10.81 13.16
CA PRO A 52 14.69 11.13 14.38
C PRO A 52 14.82 12.58 14.86
N THR A 53 15.83 13.32 14.39
CA THR A 53 16.02 14.74 14.74
C THR A 53 15.28 15.69 13.82
N LEU A 54 14.75 15.19 12.70
CA LEU A 54 14.02 15.99 11.73
C LEU A 54 12.58 16.22 12.19
N SER A 55 12.13 17.47 12.16
CA SER A 55 10.73 17.84 12.37
C SER A 55 10.22 18.65 11.17
N PRO A 56 9.97 18.01 10.00
CA PRO A 56 9.65 18.76 8.78
C PRO A 56 8.26 19.41 8.81
N TRP A 57 7.37 18.98 9.72
CA TRP A 57 6.09 19.62 10.03
C TRP A 57 5.81 19.50 11.53
N GLU A 58 4.82 20.25 12.02
CA GLU A 58 4.41 20.21 13.43
C GLU A 58 3.86 18.82 13.81
N GLY A 59 4.40 18.23 14.88
CA GLY A 59 4.04 16.89 15.34
C GLY A 59 4.61 15.75 14.48
N ALA A 60 5.58 16.01 13.61
CA ALA A 60 6.27 14.94 12.88
C ALA A 60 7.07 14.05 13.85
N ASP A 61 6.83 12.74 13.77
CA ASP A 61 7.65 11.71 14.42
C ASP A 61 8.19 10.78 13.33
N LEU A 62 9.49 10.83 13.09
CA LEU A 62 10.16 10.15 11.99
C LEU A 62 11.17 9.15 12.54
N VAL A 63 11.18 7.96 11.93
CA VAL A 63 12.16 6.92 12.26
C VAL A 63 12.79 6.40 10.98
N ALA A 64 14.09 6.15 11.04
CA ALA A 64 14.79 5.37 10.05
C ALA A 64 14.82 3.92 10.51
N ILE A 65 14.46 3.00 9.62
CA ILE A 65 14.51 1.56 9.89
C ILE A 65 15.12 0.87 8.67
N GLU A 66 15.71 -0.30 8.89
CA GLU A 66 16.15 -1.14 7.77
C GLU A 66 14.95 -1.48 6.86
N ALA A 67 15.20 -1.52 5.55
CA ALA A 67 14.15 -1.81 4.58
C ALA A 67 13.49 -3.20 4.78
N SER A 68 14.23 -4.16 5.36
CA SER A 68 13.74 -5.47 5.81
C SER A 68 12.68 -5.39 6.90
N ASN A 69 12.75 -4.36 7.74
CA ASN A 69 11.86 -4.13 8.88
C ASN A 69 10.66 -3.24 8.52
N ILE A 70 10.64 -2.64 7.32
CA ILE A 70 9.45 -1.94 6.82
C ILE A 70 8.33 -2.98 6.66
N PRO A 71 7.19 -2.84 7.37
CA PRO A 71 6.08 -3.76 7.24
C PRO A 71 5.69 -3.88 5.77
N ARG A 72 5.68 -5.11 5.24
CA ARG A 72 5.17 -5.36 3.89
C ARG A 72 3.66 -5.17 3.94
N LEU A 73 3.20 -3.95 3.67
CA LEU A 73 1.79 -3.68 3.46
C LEU A 73 1.34 -4.52 2.26
N GLU A 74 0.51 -5.52 2.54
CA GLU A 74 -0.07 -6.35 1.50
C GLU A 74 -0.96 -5.48 0.62
N VAL A 75 -0.65 -5.44 -0.67
CA VAL A 75 -1.47 -4.74 -1.63
C VAL A 75 -2.63 -5.64 -2.01
N LEU A 76 -3.84 -5.11 -1.88
CA LEU A 76 -5.09 -5.77 -2.17
C LEU A 76 -5.72 -5.20 -3.45
N ILE A 77 -6.50 -6.04 -4.12
CA ILE A 77 -7.33 -5.72 -5.26
C ILE A 77 -8.77 -5.94 -4.84
N GLY A 78 -9.61 -4.91 -4.96
CA GLY A 78 -11.03 -4.95 -4.60
C GLY A 78 -11.88 -4.59 -5.80
N PHE A 79 -12.92 -5.36 -6.06
CA PHE A 79 -13.86 -5.09 -7.14
C PHE A 79 -15.18 -4.54 -6.58
N PHE A 80 -15.59 -3.36 -7.03
CA PHE A 80 -16.76 -2.65 -6.52
C PHE A 80 -17.79 -2.45 -7.64
N PRO A 81 -18.81 -3.32 -7.70
CA PRO A 81 -19.88 -3.23 -8.70
C PRO A 81 -20.62 -1.89 -8.65
N GLN A 82 -21.10 -1.45 -9.81
CA GLN A 82 -21.92 -0.24 -9.99
C GLN A 82 -21.40 1.00 -9.25
N SER A 83 -20.07 1.22 -9.23
CA SER A 83 -19.43 2.23 -8.38
C SER A 83 -18.68 3.33 -9.14
N VAL A 84 -18.88 3.42 -10.46
CA VAL A 84 -18.20 4.45 -11.27
C VAL A 84 -18.57 5.86 -10.84
N ALA A 85 -19.83 6.08 -10.45
CA ALA A 85 -20.34 7.36 -9.96
C ALA A 85 -20.04 7.65 -8.49
N ASP A 86 -19.54 6.65 -7.74
CA ASP A 86 -19.16 6.82 -6.34
C ASP A 86 -17.69 7.20 -6.24
N ASP A 87 -17.40 8.23 -5.45
CA ASP A 87 -16.03 8.54 -5.08
C ASP A 87 -15.49 7.53 -4.06
N ASP A 88 -14.20 7.63 -3.73
CA ASP A 88 -13.59 6.63 -2.87
C ASP A 88 -14.18 6.63 -1.44
N GLN A 89 -14.68 7.78 -0.98
CA GLN A 89 -15.29 7.90 0.33
C GLN A 89 -16.68 7.24 0.37
N ALA A 90 -17.48 7.41 -0.68
CA ALA A 90 -18.78 6.74 -0.78
C ALA A 90 -18.62 5.21 -0.79
N ILE A 91 -17.63 4.68 -1.53
CA ILE A 91 -17.32 3.24 -1.53
C ILE A 91 -16.93 2.77 -0.11
N LYS A 92 -16.07 3.52 0.58
CA LYS A 92 -15.69 3.24 1.98
C LYS A 92 -16.91 3.19 2.92
N VAL A 93 -17.80 4.17 2.82
CA VAL A 93 -19.04 4.23 3.63
C VAL A 93 -19.92 3.00 3.39
N PHE A 94 -20.08 2.55 2.14
CA PHE A 94 -20.83 1.32 1.86
C PHE A 94 -20.20 0.08 2.50
N ILE A 95 -18.87 -0.01 2.49
CA ILE A 95 -18.13 -1.12 3.13
C ILE A 95 -18.39 -1.11 4.64
N GLU A 96 -18.16 0.02 5.31
CA GLU A 96 -18.35 0.12 6.77
C GLU A 96 -19.80 -0.12 7.19
N SER A 97 -20.76 0.33 6.38
CA SER A 97 -22.20 0.20 6.70
C SER A 97 -22.75 -1.23 6.57
N GLN A 98 -21.99 -2.17 5.98
CA GLN A 98 -22.47 -3.52 5.66
C GLN A 98 -21.56 -4.65 6.21
N ASN A 99 -20.47 -4.30 6.88
CA ASN A 99 -19.50 -5.25 7.42
C ASN A 99 -19.18 -4.87 8.86
N ASP A 100 -19.85 -5.53 9.81
CA ASP A 100 -19.72 -5.22 11.24
C ASP A 100 -18.26 -5.35 11.72
N GLY A 101 -17.77 -4.30 12.39
CA GLY A 101 -16.41 -4.28 12.94
C GLY A 101 -15.31 -3.97 11.92
N LEU A 102 -15.64 -3.68 10.66
CA LEU A 102 -14.69 -3.26 9.64
C LEU A 102 -14.64 -1.73 9.52
N SER A 103 -13.48 -1.13 9.83
CA SER A 103 -13.21 0.30 9.61
C SER A 103 -12.30 0.49 8.38
N THR A 104 -12.59 1.51 7.57
CA THR A 104 -11.84 1.85 6.36
C THR A 104 -11.00 3.13 6.50
N GLU A 105 -10.95 3.70 7.71
CA GLU A 105 -10.24 4.94 8.02
C GLU A 105 -8.77 4.89 7.56
N ASN A 106 -8.08 3.80 7.89
CA ASN A 106 -6.66 3.61 7.59
C ASN A 106 -6.39 2.99 6.22
N TRP A 107 -7.43 2.77 5.40
CA TRP A 107 -7.25 2.23 4.06
C TRP A 107 -6.72 3.30 3.11
N ARG A 108 -5.73 2.93 2.31
CA ARG A 108 -5.12 3.81 1.31
C ARG A 108 -5.33 3.25 -0.09
N VAL A 109 -6.14 3.93 -0.89
CA VAL A 109 -6.33 3.63 -2.31
C VAL A 109 -5.12 4.15 -3.08
N GLN A 110 -4.46 3.26 -3.80
CA GLN A 110 -3.25 3.54 -4.59
C GLN A 110 -3.55 3.73 -6.07
N ASP A 111 -4.54 2.99 -6.58
CA ASP A 111 -5.00 3.04 -7.96
C ASP A 111 -6.50 2.76 -8.01
N ARG A 112 -7.19 3.43 -8.93
CA ARG A 112 -8.63 3.28 -9.16
C ARG A 112 -8.88 3.16 -10.66
N LYS A 113 -9.47 2.06 -11.09
CA LYS A 113 -9.77 1.80 -12.50
C LYS A 113 -11.25 1.57 -12.72
N VAL A 114 -11.79 2.18 -13.75
CA VAL A 114 -13.11 1.81 -14.27
C VAL A 114 -12.95 0.53 -15.08
N VAL A 115 -13.69 -0.50 -14.70
CA VAL A 115 -13.70 -1.81 -15.35
C VAL A 115 -15.14 -2.18 -15.71
N PHE A 116 -15.33 -2.90 -16.82
CA PHE A 116 -16.66 -3.30 -17.31
C PHE A 116 -17.68 -2.14 -17.35
N GLU A 117 -17.22 -0.95 -17.75
CA GLU A 117 -17.97 0.32 -17.92
C GLU A 117 -18.64 0.93 -16.67
N LYS A 118 -19.11 0.11 -15.72
CA LYS A 118 -19.88 0.54 -14.54
C LYS A 118 -19.28 0.08 -13.23
N HIS A 119 -18.12 -0.57 -13.22
CA HIS A 119 -17.50 -1.10 -12.01
C HIS A 119 -16.17 -0.41 -11.73
N VAL A 120 -15.74 -0.47 -10.48
CA VAL A 120 -14.47 0.11 -10.04
C VAL A 120 -13.61 -1.01 -9.49
N GLU A 121 -12.35 -1.06 -9.92
CA GLU A 121 -11.31 -1.85 -9.29
C GLU A 121 -10.41 -0.91 -8.49
N TRP A 122 -10.18 -1.24 -7.23
CA TRP A 122 -9.16 -0.60 -6.40
C TRP A 122 -7.92 -1.46 -6.30
N LEU A 123 -6.77 -0.81 -6.35
CA LEU A 123 -5.54 -1.28 -5.75
C LEU A 123 -5.33 -0.52 -4.44
N PHE A 124 -5.26 -1.20 -3.31
CA PHE A 124 -5.26 -0.51 -2.01
C PHE A 124 -4.48 -1.29 -0.94
N THR A 125 -4.15 -0.62 0.15
CA THR A 125 -3.59 -1.23 1.36
C THR A 125 -4.50 -0.95 2.55
N VAL A 126 -4.47 -1.86 3.51
CA VAL A 126 -5.29 -1.81 4.73
C VAL A 126 -4.43 -1.97 5.97
N ASP A 127 -4.98 -1.61 7.12
CA ASP A 127 -4.41 -1.90 8.43
C ASP A 127 -4.52 -3.39 8.81
N GLU A 128 -3.86 -3.78 9.90
CA GLU A 128 -3.81 -5.16 10.36
C GLU A 128 -5.16 -5.70 10.85
N ALA A 129 -6.00 -4.85 11.47
CA ALA A 129 -7.32 -5.25 11.93
C ALA A 129 -8.22 -5.60 10.74
N SER A 130 -8.22 -4.75 9.71
CA SER A 130 -8.91 -5.00 8.44
C SER A 130 -8.42 -6.28 7.74
N MET A 131 -7.09 -6.53 7.74
CA MET A 131 -6.53 -7.75 7.17
C MET A 131 -6.98 -9.01 7.93
N THR A 132 -7.07 -8.91 9.26
CA THR A 132 -7.57 -10.00 10.11
C THR A 132 -9.04 -10.28 9.80
N HIS A 133 -9.86 -9.23 9.74
CA HIS A 133 -11.26 -9.32 9.34
C HIS A 133 -11.41 -10.04 7.98
N PHE A 134 -10.61 -9.67 6.97
CA PHE A 134 -10.67 -10.36 5.68
C PHE A 134 -10.32 -11.84 5.78
N LYS A 135 -9.31 -12.23 6.55
CA LYS A 135 -8.94 -13.65 6.71
C LYS A 135 -10.09 -14.44 7.34
N ASP A 136 -10.69 -13.90 8.39
CA ASP A 136 -11.79 -14.54 9.12
C ASP A 136 -13.04 -14.73 8.26
N HIS A 137 -13.22 -13.86 7.25
CA HIS A 137 -14.35 -13.88 6.32
C HIS A 137 -13.98 -14.40 4.92
N ASN A 138 -12.91 -15.21 4.79
CA ASN A 138 -12.45 -15.78 3.51
C ASN A 138 -12.30 -14.75 2.38
N PHE A 139 -11.85 -13.55 2.74
CA PHE A 139 -11.68 -12.37 1.90
C PHE A 139 -12.95 -11.95 1.14
N GLN A 140 -14.14 -12.30 1.64
CA GLN A 140 -15.41 -11.82 1.12
C GLN A 140 -15.96 -10.72 2.02
N ILE A 141 -16.48 -9.67 1.40
CA ILE A 141 -17.17 -8.58 2.10
C ILE A 141 -18.51 -8.30 1.42
N ASN A 142 -19.47 -7.82 2.20
CA ASN A 142 -20.73 -7.30 1.68
C ASN A 142 -20.48 -5.93 1.04
N TYR A 143 -21.11 -5.69 -0.11
CA TYR A 143 -21.01 -4.42 -0.81
C TYR A 143 -22.26 -4.13 -1.65
N LYS A 144 -22.94 -3.03 -1.32
CA LYS A 144 -24.24 -2.62 -1.90
C LYS A 144 -25.25 -3.77 -1.89
N PHE A 145 -25.62 -4.27 -3.07
CA PHE A 145 -26.65 -5.29 -3.25
C PHE A 145 -26.06 -6.69 -3.45
N GLY A 146 -24.80 -6.93 -3.04
CA GLY A 146 -24.16 -8.23 -3.19
C GLY A 146 -22.92 -8.38 -2.32
N GLN A 147 -22.03 -9.27 -2.75
CA GLN A 147 -20.74 -9.53 -2.12
C GLN A 147 -19.61 -9.36 -3.12
N THR A 148 -18.44 -8.95 -2.63
CA THR A 148 -17.22 -8.88 -3.42
C THR A 148 -16.07 -9.58 -2.73
N HIS A 149 -15.13 -10.06 -3.53
CA HIS A 149 -13.95 -10.75 -3.06
C HIS A 149 -12.73 -9.83 -3.15
N ILE A 150 -12.02 -9.69 -2.04
CA ILE A 150 -10.78 -8.95 -1.95
C ILE A 150 -9.62 -9.90 -2.23
N ARG A 151 -8.77 -9.55 -3.19
CA ARG A 151 -7.67 -10.43 -3.63
C ARG A 151 -6.34 -9.82 -3.23
N LYS A 152 -5.43 -10.63 -2.71
CA LYS A 152 -4.04 -10.19 -2.58
C LYS A 152 -3.45 -10.01 -3.97
N LYS A 153 -2.79 -8.88 -4.21
CA LYS A 153 -1.97 -8.69 -5.41
C LYS A 153 -0.81 -9.69 -5.33
N GLN A 154 -0.82 -10.69 -6.20
CA GLN A 154 0.35 -11.54 -6.35
C GLN A 154 1.51 -10.67 -6.86
N VAL A 155 2.59 -10.63 -6.08
CA VAL A 155 3.86 -10.16 -6.59
C VAL A 155 4.42 -11.31 -7.41
N CYS A 156 4.37 -11.20 -8.73
CA CYS A 156 5.21 -12.04 -9.57
C CYS A 156 6.65 -11.71 -9.19
N ALA A 157 7.25 -12.51 -8.32
CA ALA A 157 8.69 -12.51 -8.17
C ALA A 157 9.26 -12.84 -9.55
N ASN A 158 10.15 -12.00 -10.07
CA ASN A 158 10.99 -12.40 -11.19
C ASN A 158 11.70 -13.69 -10.78
N GLY A 159 11.23 -14.82 -11.31
CA GLY A 159 11.70 -16.16 -10.95
C GLY A 159 10.67 -17.05 -10.24
N GLY A 160 9.54 -17.31 -10.88
CA GLY A 160 8.82 -18.58 -10.74
C GLY A 160 7.79 -18.70 -9.62
N CYS A 161 6.51 -18.67 -9.98
CA CYS A 161 5.52 -19.56 -9.39
C CYS A 161 4.49 -19.93 -10.45
N LYS A 162 4.47 -21.21 -10.85
CA LYS A 162 3.46 -21.80 -11.72
C LYS A 162 2.24 -22.12 -10.86
N GLU A 163 1.35 -21.14 -10.65
CA GLU A 163 -0.04 -21.47 -10.27
C GLU A 163 -0.95 -20.26 -10.47
N CYS A 164 -1.32 -20.04 -11.73
CA CYS A 164 -2.44 -19.19 -12.14
C CYS A 164 -2.93 -19.67 -13.52
N ALA A 165 -3.28 -20.95 -13.62
CA ALA A 165 -3.86 -21.51 -14.82
C ALA A 165 -4.97 -22.51 -14.48
N GLU A 166 -5.87 -22.19 -13.55
CA GLU A 166 -7.02 -23.07 -13.27
C GLU A 166 -8.21 -22.32 -12.64
N VAL A 167 -8.73 -21.29 -13.33
CA VAL A 167 -10.11 -20.82 -13.08
C VAL A 167 -10.87 -20.48 -14.37
N LYS A 168 -10.31 -20.74 -15.57
CA LYS A 168 -10.95 -20.31 -16.84
C LYS A 168 -11.82 -21.35 -17.54
N GLU A 169 -12.05 -22.55 -17.01
CA GLU A 169 -12.83 -23.57 -17.74
C GLU A 169 -14.15 -24.05 -17.13
N ASN A 170 -14.54 -23.69 -15.90
CA ASN A 170 -15.72 -24.30 -15.26
C ASN A 170 -17.04 -23.51 -15.28
N THR A 171 -17.24 -22.54 -16.18
CA THR A 171 -18.57 -21.89 -16.36
C THR A 171 -19.26 -22.16 -17.69
N LYS A 172 -18.80 -23.13 -18.48
CA LYS A 172 -19.61 -23.70 -19.56
C LYS A 172 -20.07 -25.09 -19.14
N HIS A 173 -21.23 -25.18 -18.48
CA HIS A 173 -22.25 -26.25 -18.57
C HIS A 173 -23.12 -26.29 -17.30
N SER A 174 -24.18 -25.48 -17.28
CA SER A 174 -25.51 -25.74 -16.66
C SER A 174 -26.22 -24.39 -16.44
N GLY A 175 -27.46 -24.15 -16.85
CA GLY A 175 -28.46 -25.08 -17.33
C GLY A 175 -29.40 -24.42 -18.35
N LYS A 176 -29.91 -25.27 -19.24
CA LYS A 176 -31.23 -25.13 -19.80
C LYS A 176 -32.22 -25.61 -18.73
N LEU A 177 -33.19 -24.78 -18.41
CA LEU A 177 -34.64 -25.08 -18.42
C LEU A 177 -35.38 -23.77 -18.20
#